data_AF-A0A411WIY1-F1
#
_entry.id   AF-A0A411WIY1-F1
#
_cell.length_a   1.000
_cell.length_b   1.000
_cell.length_c   1.000
_cell.angle_alpha   90.00
_cell.angle_beta   90.00
_cell.angle_gamma   90.00
#
_symmetry.space_group_name_H-M   'P 1'
#
loop_
_entity.id
_entity.type
_entity.pdbx_description
1 polymer ?
#
loop_
_entity_poly.entity_id
_entity_poly.type
_entity_poly.pdbx_seq_one_letter_code
_entity_poly.pdbx_strand_id
1 'polypeptide(L)' 'MELTDFILHAQQSCPNALVTIEIDPIKNTVKIQWRWDGESGEQLFERAILFKELNYDEAITVFLSRCKIAMDALCD' A
#
# COMPACT_ATOMS: atom_id res chain seq x y z
N MET A 1 -4.33 6.42 -9.22
CA MET A 1 -4.47 6.99 -7.87
C MET A 1 -3.12 7.49 -7.43
N GLU A 2 -3.04 8.72 -6.93
CA GLU A 2 -1.78 9.29 -6.46
C GLU A 2 -1.43 8.76 -5.05
N LEU A 3 -0.18 8.98 -4.62
CA LEU A 3 0.27 8.59 -3.29
C LEU A 3 -0.52 9.30 -2.18
N THR A 4 -0.84 10.57 -2.38
CA THR A 4 -1.65 11.39 -1.47
C THR A 4 -3.05 10.81 -1.28
N ASP A 5 -3.72 10.45 -2.37
CA ASP A 5 -5.02 9.78 -2.34
C ASP A 5 -4.96 8.45 -1.57
N PHE A 6 -3.90 7.67 -1.79
CA PHE A 6 -3.70 6.39 -1.10
C PHE A 6 -3.54 6.57 0.41
N ILE A 7 -2.72 7.53 0.85
CA ILE A 7 -2.52 7.83 2.27
C ILE A 7 -3.83 8.30 2.91
N LEU A 8 -4.56 9.19 2.24
CA LEU A 8 -5.85 9.69 2.73
C LEU A 8 -6.85 8.55 2.92
N HIS A 9 -6.90 7.61 1.97
CA HIS A 9 -7.77 6.44 2.04
C HIS A 9 -7.39 5.52 3.20
N ALA A 10 -6.10 5.20 3.36
CA ALA A 10 -5.62 4.38 4.48
C ALA A 10 -5.96 5.01 5.85
N GLN A 11 -5.87 6.34 5.97
CA GLN A 11 -6.28 7.08 7.17
C GLN A 11 -7.78 7.00 7.44
N GLN A 12 -8.62 7.05 6.40
CA GLN A 12 -10.08 6.93 6.52
C GLN A 12 -10.51 5.52 6.91
N SER A 13 -9.87 4.50 6.34
CA SER A 13 -10.17 3.09 6.62
C SER A 13 -9.69 2.66 8.01
N CYS A 14 -8.48 3.05 8.42
CA CYS A 14 -7.96 2.76 9.75
C CYS A 14 -7.08 3.91 10.26
N PRO A 15 -7.64 4.84 11.07
CA PRO A 15 -6.94 6.05 11.51
C PRO A 15 -5.65 5.82 12.31
N ASN A 16 -5.55 4.68 12.99
CA ASN A 16 -4.39 4.33 13.82
C ASN A 16 -3.32 3.55 13.06
N ALA A 17 -3.51 3.35 11.76
CA ALA A 17 -2.64 2.49 10.99
C ALA A 17 -1.36 3.19 10.53
N LEU A 18 -0.25 2.47 10.63
CA LEU A 18 1.03 2.85 10.04
C LEU A 18 1.09 2.33 8.59
N VAL A 19 1.26 3.25 7.64
CA VAL A 19 1.55 2.93 6.24
C VAL A 19 3.05 3.12 6.00
N THR A 20 3.73 2.04 5.60
CA THR A 20 5.14 2.06 5.19
C THR A 20 5.25 1.78 3.71
N ILE A 21 5.96 2.65 2.98
CA ILE A 21 6.30 2.45 1.58
C ILE A 21 7.81 2.26 1.50
N GLU A 22 8.22 1.10 1.01
CA GLU A 22 9.62 0.73 0.86
C GLU A 22 9.94 0.61 -0.62
N ILE A 23 10.95 1.36 -1.08
CA ILE A 23 11.46 1.32 -2.45
C ILE A 23 12.85 0.70 -2.39
N ASP A 24 13.04 -0.46 -3.02
CA ASP A 24 14.34 -1.11 -3.16
C ASP A 24 14.82 -0.95 -4.61
N PRO A 25 15.77 -0.04 -4.89
CA PRO A 25 16.25 0.22 -6.24
C PRO A 25 17.17 -0.90 -6.75
N ILE A 26 17.76 -1.71 -5.87
CA ILE A 26 18.63 -2.83 -6.27
C ILE A 26 17.77 -4.00 -6.76
N LYS A 27 16.68 -4.28 -6.04
CA LYS A 27 15.72 -5.32 -6.43
C LYS A 27 14.67 -4.83 -7.43
N ASN A 28 14.63 -3.52 -7.68
CA ASN A 28 13.64 -2.87 -8.53
C ASN A 28 12.20 -3.09 -8.04
N THR A 29 11.96 -2.98 -6.73
CA THR A 29 10.66 -3.28 -6.11
C THR A 29 10.11 -2.12 -5.31
N VAL A 30 8.78 -1.98 -5.31
CA VAL A 30 8.05 -1.19 -4.30
C VAL A 30 7.17 -2.11 -3.47
N LYS A 31 7.23 -1.94 -2.16
CA LYS A 31 6.43 -2.65 -1.17
C LYS A 31 5.64 -1.65 -0.35
N ILE A 32 4.37 -1.98 -0.11
CA ILE A 32 3.48 -1.25 0.78
C ILE A 32 3.13 -2.19 1.92
N GLN A 33 3.31 -1.69 3.13
CA GLN A 33 2.86 -2.33 4.35
C GLN A 33 1.86 -1.40 5.03
N TRP A 34 0.74 -1.96 5.45
CA TRP A 34 -0.27 -1.26 6.23
C TRP A 34 -0.50 -2.07 7.50
N ARG A 35 -0.22 -1.46 8.64
CA ARG A 35 -0.19 -2.13 9.93
C ARG A 35 -1.06 -1.37 10.91
N TRP A 36 -1.92 -2.06 11.65
CA TRP A 36 -2.77 -1.44 12.65
C TRP A 36 -3.10 -2.41 13.77
N ASP A 37 -3.49 -1.89 14.93
CA ASP A 37 -3.99 -2.72 16.02
C ASP A 37 -5.50 -2.95 15.85
N GLY A 38 -5.88 -4.20 15.63
CA GLY A 38 -7.28 -4.63 15.60
C GLY A 38 -7.70 -5.26 16.94
N GLU A 39 -8.99 -5.61 17.06
CA GLU A 39 -9.53 -6.26 18.27
C GLU A 39 -8.84 -7.61 18.58
N SER A 40 -8.27 -8.26 17.57
CA SER A 40 -7.57 -9.54 17.67
C SER A 40 -6.04 -9.40 17.80
N GLY A 41 -5.53 -8.17 17.99
CA GLY A 41 -4.10 -7.85 17.98
C GLY A 41 -3.62 -7.19 16.69
N GLU A 42 -2.30 -7.11 16.51
CA GLU A 42 -1.67 -6.46 15.36
C GLU A 42 -2.12 -7.13 14.05
N GLN A 43 -2.68 -6.33 13.16
CA GLN A 43 -3.05 -6.67 11.80
C GLN A 43 -2.01 -6.10 10.83
N LEU A 44 -1.70 -6.88 9.79
CA LEU A 44 -0.74 -6.50 8.78
C LEU A 44 -1.25 -6.87 7.39
N PHE A 45 -1.32 -5.87 6.53
CA PHE A 45 -1.48 -6.02 5.09
C PHE A 45 -0.16 -5.69 4.40
N GLU A 46 0.30 -6.56 3.50
CA GLU A 46 1.51 -6.33 2.71
C GLU A 46 1.27 -6.67 1.23
N ARG A 47 1.76 -5.79 0.36
CA ARG A 47 1.86 -6.04 -1.08
C ARG A 47 3.18 -5.52 -1.62
N ALA A 48 3.69 -6.16 -2.66
CA ALA A 48 4.87 -5.71 -3.39
C ALA A 48 4.68 -5.89 -4.90
N ILE A 49 5.32 -5.02 -5.69
CA ILE A 49 5.50 -5.18 -7.13
C ILE A 49 6.97 -5.10 -7.50
N LEU A 50 7.31 -5.85 -8.55
CA LEU A 50 8.57 -5.70 -9.29
C LEU A 50 8.33 -4.78 -10.47
N PHE A 51 9.16 -3.76 -10.62
CA PHE A 51 9.15 -2.94 -11.82
C PHE A 51 9.80 -3.72 -12.97
N LYS A 52 9.06 -3.86 -14.08
CA LYS A 52 9.59 -4.35 -15.34
C LYS A 52 9.49 -3.20 -16.34
N GLU A 53 10.65 -2.71 -16.76
CA GLU A 53 10.85 -1.58 -17.69
C GLU A 53 10.45 -0.18 -17.17
N LEU A 54 11.10 0.84 -17.73
CA LEU A 54 11.42 2.17 -17.19
C LEU A 54 10.24 3.14 -16.89
N ASN A 55 9.00 2.66 -16.70
CA ASN A 55 7.86 3.52 -16.37
C ASN A 55 7.43 3.36 -14.90
N TYR A 56 8.28 3.83 -13.99
CA TYR A 56 8.07 3.74 -12.54
C TYR A 56 6.76 4.40 -12.09
N ASP A 57 6.43 5.57 -12.63
CA ASP A 57 5.25 6.34 -12.21
C ASP A 57 3.94 5.61 -12.53
N GLU A 58 3.85 5.02 -13.73
CA GLU A 58 2.69 4.25 -14.16
C GLU A 58 2.55 2.96 -13.34
N ALA A 59 3.66 2.25 -13.12
CA ALA A 59 3.68 1.03 -12.32
C ALA A 59 3.29 1.28 -10.85
N ILE A 60 3.78 2.37 -10.25
CA ILE A 60 3.40 2.79 -8.89
C ILE A 60 1.91 3.15 -8.85
N THR A 61 1.40 3.89 -9.82
CA THR A 61 -0.01 4.30 -9.89
C THR A 61 -0.95 3.09 -9.98
N VAL A 62 -0.64 2.12 -10.83
CA VAL A 62 -1.40 0.87 -10.96
C VAL A 62 -1.33 0.06 -9.66
N PHE A 63 -0.15 0.00 -9.05
CA PHE A 63 0.06 -0.75 -7.82
C PHE A 63 -0.72 -0.19 -6.63
N LEU A 64 -0.67 1.13 -6.43
CA LEU A 64 -1.45 1.82 -5.39
C LEU A 64 -2.94 1.55 -5.57
N SER A 65 -3.43 1.60 -6.80
CA SER A 65 -4.84 1.33 -7.12
C SER A 65 -5.26 -0.10 -6.73
N ARG A 66 -4.39 -1.09 -6.92
CA ARG A 66 -4.64 -2.48 -6.48
C ARG A 66 -4.60 -2.63 -4.97
N CYS A 67 -3.73 -1.87 -4.28
CA CYS A 67 -3.67 -1.88 -2.82
C CYS A 67 -4.98 -1.35 -2.22
N LYS A 68 -5.53 -0.25 -2.74
CA LYS A 68 -6.84 0.27 -2.30
C LYS A 68 -7.95 -0.77 -2.36
N ILE A 69 -8.12 -1.44 -3.50
CA ILE A 69 -9.17 -2.46 -3.68
C ILE A 69 -9.07 -3.55 -2.62
N ALA A 70 -7.84 -3.98 -2.31
CA ALA A 70 -7.61 -4.99 -1.29
C ALA A 70 -7.84 -4.47 0.13
N MET A 71 -7.56 -3.20 0.41
CA MET A 71 -7.87 -2.56 1.70
C MET A 71 -9.37 -2.45 1.92
N ASP A 72 -10.13 -2.01 0.91
CA ASP A 72 -11.58 -1.90 0.98
C ASP A 72 -12.22 -3.25 1.35
N ALA A 73 -11.76 -4.33 0.71
CA ALA A 73 -12.24 -5.68 0.99
C ALA A 73 -11.86 -6.24 2.38
N LEU A 74 -10.93 -5.60 3.09
CA LEU A 74 -10.51 -5.99 4.45
C LEU A 74 -11.18 -5.17 5.55
N CYS A 75 -11.80 -4.04 5.18
CA CYS A 75 -12.49 -3.14 6.12
C CYS A 75 -14.02 -3.31 6.11
N ASP A 76 -14.58 -3.98 5.10
CA ASP A 76 -15.97 -4.48 5.06
C ASP A 76 -16.14 -5.77 5.89
#